data_AF-X1QYB5-F1
#
_entry.id   AF-X1QYB5-F1
#
_cell.length_a   1.000
_cell.length_b   1.000
_cell.length_c   1.000
_cell.angle_alpha   90.00
_cell.angle_beta   90.00
_cell.angle_gamma   90.00
#
_symmetry.space_group_name_H-M   'P 1'
#
loop_
_entity.id
_entity.type
_entity.pdbx_description
1 polymer ?
#
loop_
_entity_poly.entity_id
_entity_poly.type
_entity_poly.pdbx_seq_one_letter_code
_entity_poly.pdbx_strand_id
1 'polypeptide(L)' 'TEYTFTPTAGQCANNATLTITVNQPIDPTFDPVAAICSGDALTALPTTSNNKFSVRIISITSCYWNSTIICSTKFILDIS' A
#
# COMPACT_ATOMS: atom_id res chain seq x y z
N THR A 1 0.35 21.88 5.63
CA THR A 1 0.03 22.92 6.61
C THR A 1 1.21 23.85 6.76
N GLU A 2 0.98 25.16 6.68
CA GLU A 2 2.01 26.18 6.87
C GLU A 2 1.98 26.68 8.32
N TYR A 3 3.15 26.79 8.94
CA TYR A 3 3.32 27.34 10.28
C TYR A 3 4.24 28.55 10.20
N THR A 4 3.77 29.67 10.77
CA THR A 4 4.55 30.90 10.85
C THR A 4 5.00 31.12 12.27
N PHE A 5 6.30 31.18 12.47
CA PHE A 5 6.91 31.63 13.70
C PHE A 5 7.02 33.16 13.68
N THR A 6 6.39 33.80 14.66
CA THR A 6 6.47 35.24 14.91
C THR A 6 7.05 35.46 16.31
N PRO A 7 8.29 35.94 16.43
CA PRO A 7 8.90 36.18 17.73
C PRO A 7 8.19 37.32 18.47
N THR A 8 8.18 37.23 19.80
CA THR A 8 7.63 38.30 20.64
C THR A 8 8.57 39.51 20.63
N ALA A 9 8.02 40.72 20.74
CA ALA A 9 8.81 41.95 20.78
C ALA A 9 9.92 41.87 21.83
N GLY A 10 11.15 42.25 21.44
CA GLY A 10 12.34 42.18 22.29
C GLY A 10 13.16 40.89 22.17
N GLN A 11 12.72 39.90 21.40
CA GLN A 11 13.52 38.72 21.08
C GLN A 11 14.41 38.98 19.86
N CYS A 12 15.71 38.64 19.94
CA CYS A 12 16.63 38.64 18.79
C CYS A 12 16.41 37.39 17.92
N ALA A 13 15.25 37.31 17.26
CA ALA A 13 14.94 36.27 16.29
C ALA A 13 14.17 36.87 15.10
N ASN A 14 14.33 36.23 13.94
CA ASN A 14 13.59 36.61 12.74
C ASN A 14 12.32 35.77 12.61
N ASN A 15 11.31 36.30 11.93
CA ASN A 15 10.16 35.52 11.50
C ASN A 15 10.61 34.39 10.57
N ALA A 16 10.00 33.23 10.71
CA ALA A 16 10.28 32.08 9.86
C ALA A 16 8.99 31.36 9.49
N THR A 17 8.89 30.92 8.25
CA THR A 17 7.78 30.10 7.77
C THR A 17 8.27 28.68 7.52
N LEU A 18 7.52 27.71 8.03
CA LEU A 18 7.75 26.28 7.83
C LEU A 18 6.55 25.67 7.13
N THR A 19 6.78 25.14 5.94
CA THR A 19 5.77 24.38 5.21
C THR A 19 5.91 22.90 5.52
N ILE A 20 4.89 22.33 6.16
CA ILE A 20 4.80 20.89 6.40
C ILE A 20 3.87 20.27 5.35
N THR A 21 4.44 19.42 4.49
CA THR A 21 3.66 18.62 3.55
C THR A 21 3.44 17.24 4.14
N VAL A 22 2.19 16.88 4.42
CA VAL A 22 1.80 15.54 4.84
C VAL A 22 1.31 14.81 3.60
N ASN A 23 2.01 13.75 3.19
CA ASN A 23 1.57 12.90 2.09
C ASN A 23 0.63 11.82 2.66
N GLN A 24 -0.57 11.70 2.08
CA GLN A 24 -1.51 10.64 2.44
C GLN A 24 -0.94 9.27 2.04
N PRO A 25 -1.11 8.21 2.84
CA PRO A 25 -0.84 6.85 2.35
C PRO A 25 -1.69 6.57 1.11
N ILE A 26 -1.07 5.93 0.12
CA ILE A 26 -1.75 5.47 -1.10
C ILE A 26 -1.92 3.97 -0.98
N ASP A 27 -3.14 3.49 -1.17
CA ASP A 27 -3.39 2.06 -1.26
C ASP A 27 -2.81 1.51 -2.58
N PRO A 28 -2.03 0.42 -2.53
CA PRO A 28 -1.47 -0.18 -3.73
C PRO A 28 -2.58 -0.84 -4.55
N THR A 29 -2.61 -0.54 -5.85
CA THR A 29 -3.57 -1.12 -6.80
C THR A 29 -2.91 -2.22 -7.64
N PHE A 30 -3.68 -3.27 -7.95
CA PHE A 30 -3.24 -4.42 -8.73
C PHE A 30 -4.30 -4.79 -9.75
N ASP A 31 -3.85 -5.27 -10.91
CA ASP A 31 -4.74 -5.90 -11.87
C ASP A 31 -5.22 -7.26 -11.31
N PRO A 32 -6.50 -7.61 -11.53
CA PRO A 32 -7.01 -8.89 -11.11
C PRO A 32 -6.23 -10.03 -11.78
N VAL A 33 -5.72 -10.95 -10.97
CA VAL A 33 -5.11 -12.17 -11.47
C VAL A 33 -6.19 -13.15 -11.92
N ALA A 34 -5.93 -13.88 -13.00
CA ALA A 34 -6.85 -14.88 -13.49
C ALA A 34 -7.11 -15.95 -12.42
N ALA A 35 -8.33 -16.51 -12.41
CA ALA A 35 -8.63 -17.66 -11.57
C ALA A 35 -7.73 -18.83 -11.96
N ILE A 36 -7.21 -19.54 -10.95
CA ILE A 36 -6.32 -20.69 -11.13
C ILE A 36 -7.09 -21.95 -10.78
N CYS A 37 -6.96 -22.98 -11.61
CA CYS A 37 -7.58 -24.27 -11.39
C CYS A 37 -6.77 -25.09 -10.37
N SER A 38 -7.43 -26.03 -9.71
CA SER A 38 -6.76 -26.95 -8.79
C SER A 38 -5.72 -27.79 -9.53
N GLY A 39 -4.47 -27.76 -9.06
CA GLY A 39 -3.35 -28.50 -9.65
C GLY A 39 -2.56 -27.72 -10.71
N ASP A 40 -3.03 -26.54 -11.11
CA ASP A 40 -2.25 -25.66 -12.00
C ASP A 40 -1.13 -24.96 -11.22
N ALA A 41 -0.02 -24.71 -11.91
CA ALA A 41 1.08 -23.95 -11.37
C ALA A 41 0.68 -22.47 -11.22
N LEU A 42 0.82 -21.94 -10.01
CA LEU A 42 0.67 -20.51 -9.74
C LEU A 42 1.79 -19.74 -10.44
N THR A 43 1.42 -18.80 -11.31
CA THR A 43 2.36 -17.83 -11.87
C THR A 43 2.81 -16.84 -10.79
N ALA A 44 4.06 -16.37 -10.87
CA ALA A 44 4.59 -15.44 -9.90
C ALA A 44 3.72 -14.16 -9.86
N LEU A 45 3.24 -13.82 -8.66
CA LEU A 45 2.46 -12.60 -8.47
C LEU A 45 3.33 -11.35 -8.64
N PRO A 46 2.75 -10.24 -9.13
CA PRO A 46 3.45 -8.97 -9.20
C PRO A 46 3.84 -8.51 -7.79
N THR A 47 5.13 -8.24 -7.60
CA THR A 47 5.69 -7.65 -6.37
C THR A 47 5.72 -6.12 -6.42
N THR A 48 5.25 -5.53 -7.53
CA THR A 48 5.12 -4.09 -7.72
C THR A 48 3.67 -3.76 -8.08
N SER A 49 3.13 -2.74 -7.43
CA SER A 49 1.78 -2.22 -7.73
C SER A 49 1.76 -1.40 -9.02
N ASN A 50 0.56 -1.16 -9.56
CA ASN A 50 0.36 -0.26 -10.70
C ASN A 50 0.86 1.17 -10.39
N ASN A 51 0.83 1.55 -9.12
CA ASN A 51 1.34 2.82 -8.59
C ASN A 51 2.86 2.80 -8.28
N LYS A 52 3.61 1.77 -8.72
CA LYS A 52 5.08 1.62 -8.56
C LYS A 52 5.59 1.48 -7.12
N PHE A 53 4.72 1.15 -6.17
CA PHE A 53 5.13 0.73 -4.84
C PHE A 53 5.50 -0.76 -4.82
N SER A 54 6.64 -1.07 -4.18
CA SER A 54 7.02 -2.44 -3.86
C SER A 54 6.15 -3.00 -2.75
N VAL A 55 5.71 -4.25 -2.91
CA VAL A 55 4.88 -4.94 -1.92
C VAL A 55 5.48 -6.29 -1.55
N ARG A 56 5.15 -6.74 -0.34
CA ARG A 56 5.52 -8.08 0.13
C ARG A 56 4.28 -8.98 0.16
N ILE A 57 4.43 -10.21 -0.34
CA ILE A 57 3.39 -11.24 -0.26
C ILE A 57 3.43 -11.82 1.15
N ILE A 58 2.33 -11.68 1.91
CA ILE A 58 2.28 -12.08 3.33
C ILE A 58 1.69 -13.48 3.49
N SER A 59 0.65 -13.83 2.74
CA SER A 59 0.08 -15.18 2.75
C SER A 59 -0.70 -15.47 1.49
N ILE A 60 -0.64 -16.73 1.05
CA ILE A 60 -1.52 -17.30 0.02
C ILE A 60 -2.45 -18.23 0.76
N THR A 61 -3.73 -17.87 0.89
CA THR A 61 -4.74 -18.81 1.38
C THR A 61 -5.25 -19.63 0.18
N SER A 62 -4.90 -20.91 0.13
CA SER A 62 -5.45 -21.86 -0.82
C SER A 62 -6.87 -22.27 -0.40
N CYS A 63 -7.73 -22.51 -1.39
CA CYS A 63 -9.11 -22.89 -1.17
C CYS A 63 -9.20 -24.40 -0.85
N TYR A 64 -9.99 -24.74 0.16
CA TYR A 64 -10.22 -26.12 0.58
C TYR A 64 -11.52 -26.68 -0.02
N TRP A 65 -11.53 -28.00 -0.22
CA TRP A 65 -12.57 -28.76 -0.89
C TRP A 65 -13.90 -28.75 -0.14
N ASN A 66 -14.97 -28.28 -0.80
CA ASN A 66 -16.27 -28.96 -0.79
C ASN A 66 -17.07 -28.55 -2.06
N SER A 67 -18.09 -29.35 -2.43
CA SER A 67 -18.86 -29.50 -3.69
C SER A 67 -19.32 -28.26 -4.48
N THR A 68 -18.94 -27.05 -4.09
CA THR A 68 -19.01 -25.84 -4.89
C THR A 68 -17.67 -25.11 -4.72
N ILE A 69 -16.75 -25.32 -5.68
CA ILE A 69 -15.42 -24.71 -5.66
C ILE A 69 -15.59 -23.19 -5.75
N ILE A 70 -15.42 -22.49 -4.63
CA ILE A 70 -15.22 -21.04 -4.62
C ILE A 70 -13.73 -20.83 -4.35
N CYS A 71 -12.94 -20.73 -5.43
CA CYS A 71 -11.55 -20.29 -5.34
C CYS A 71 -11.54 -18.77 -5.18
N SER A 72 -11.59 -18.25 -3.95
CA SER A 72 -11.24 -16.84 -3.68
C SER A 72 -9.89 -16.80 -2.98
N THR A 73 -8.82 -16.77 -3.78
CA THR A 73 -7.49 -16.41 -3.30
C THR A 73 -7.52 -14.97 -2.80
N LYS A 74 -7.50 -14.79 -1.47
CA LYS A 74 -7.34 -13.48 -0.86
C LYS A 74 -5.85 -13.22 -0.67
N PHE A 75 -5.27 -12.39 -1.53
CA PHE A 75 -3.89 -11.92 -1.38
C PHE A 75 -3.89 -10.72 -0.45
N ILE A 76 -3.17 -10.81 0.66
CA ILE A 76 -2.89 -9.65 1.51
C ILE A 76 -1.53 -9.11 1.08
N LEU A 77 -1.55 -7.91 0.49
CA LEU A 77 -0.38 -7.20 0.00
C LEU A 77 -0.26 -5.90 0.77
N ASP A 78 0.84 -5.72 1.50
CA ASP A 78 1.19 -4.46 2.14
C ASP A 78 2.43 -3.87 1.47
N ILE A 79 2.51 -2.53 1.46
CA ILE A 79 3.68 -1.79 1.01
C ILE A 79 4.85 -2.15 1.93
N SER A 80 5.98 -2.54 1.31
CA SER A 80 7.21 -2.95 2.01
C SER A 80 8.05 -1.78 2.45
#